data_AF-A0A239A415-F1
#
_entry.id   AF-A0A239A415-F1
#
_cell.length_a   1.000
_cell.length_b   1.000
_cell.length_c   1.000
_cell.angle_alpha   90.00
_cell.angle_beta   90.00
_cell.angle_gamma   90.00
#
_symmetry.space_group_name_H-M   'P 1'
#
loop_
_entity.id
_entity.type
_entity.pdbx_description
1 polymer ?
#
loop_
_entity_poly.entity_id
_entity_poly.type
_entity_poly.pdbx_seq_one_letter_code
_entity_poly.pdbx_strand_id
1 'polypeptide(L)'
;MSEFEPHRIEFDATLDGMKVPGLRAEFFRRPEGDRIASVGRYFFGDQELLLAWGYVDEEHCRHNAVRDPAGGWHPAAAGCPEVELIKDGQAVIGLAVRAAGGNWVRAVREQCAAGKEAGG
;
A
#
# COMPACT_ATOMS: atom_id res chain seq x y z
N MET A 1 20.54 -10.93 3.23
CA MET A 1 19.26 -11.68 3.21
C MET A 1 18.35 -11.00 4.23
N SER A 2 17.12 -10.64 3.86
CA SER A 2 16.21 -9.98 4.79
C SER A 2 15.85 -10.97 5.90
N GLU A 3 16.14 -10.62 7.15
CA GLU A 3 15.77 -11.39 8.36
C GLU A 3 14.26 -11.38 8.64
N PHE A 4 13.48 -10.76 7.75
CA PHE A 4 12.04 -10.66 7.87
C PHE A 4 11.36 -11.95 7.42
N GLU A 5 10.56 -12.53 8.31
CA GLU A 5 9.75 -13.71 8.07
C GLU A 5 8.31 -13.32 7.76
N PRO A 6 7.62 -14.01 6.82
CA PRO A 6 6.20 -13.79 6.56
C PRO A 6 5.38 -14.04 7.83
N HIS A 7 4.52 -13.09 8.19
CA HIS A 7 3.66 -13.19 9.36
C HIS A 7 2.20 -13.45 8.98
N ARG A 8 1.65 -12.63 8.07
CA ARG A 8 0.27 -12.79 7.57
C ARG A 8 0.05 -12.05 6.26
N ILE A 9 -1.01 -12.41 5.55
CA ILE A 9 -1.50 -11.71 4.36
C ILE A 9 -2.95 -11.32 4.59
N GLU A 10 -3.32 -10.10 4.23
CA GLU A 10 -4.70 -9.60 4.27
C GLU A 10 -5.14 -9.19 2.86
N PHE A 11 -6.33 -9.62 2.47
CA PHE A 11 -7.01 -9.20 1.24
C PHE A 11 -8.12 -8.22 1.59
N ASP A 12 -8.37 -7.27 0.68
CA ASP A 12 -9.20 -6.10 0.94
C ASP A 12 -8.81 -5.42 2.26
N ALA A 13 -7.50 -5.15 2.39
CA ALA A 13 -6.92 -4.59 3.60
C ALA A 13 -7.53 -3.23 3.94
N THR A 14 -7.45 -2.89 5.23
CA THR A 14 -7.89 -1.60 5.74
C THR A 14 -6.71 -0.64 5.75
N LEU A 15 -6.93 0.58 5.30
CA LEU A 15 -5.95 1.66 5.35
C LEU A 15 -6.61 2.89 5.95
N ASP A 16 -6.02 3.45 7.00
CA ASP A 16 -6.61 4.55 7.79
C ASP A 16 -8.07 4.28 8.21
N GLY A 17 -8.33 3.08 8.73
CA GLY A 17 -9.67 2.64 9.15
C GLY A 17 -10.66 2.35 8.02
N MET A 18 -10.29 2.57 6.75
CA MET A 18 -11.15 2.35 5.60
C MET A 18 -10.79 1.07 4.84
N LYS A 19 -11.76 0.18 4.64
CA LYS A 19 -11.58 -1.02 3.82
C LYS A 19 -11.37 -0.62 2.36
N VAL A 20 -10.30 -1.10 1.73
CA VAL A 20 -9.98 -0.81 0.32
C VAL A 20 -10.09 -2.10 -0.50
N PRO A 21 -11.19 -2.32 -1.23
CA PRO A 21 -11.36 -3.51 -2.05
C PRO A 21 -10.24 -3.65 -3.09
N GLY A 22 -9.58 -4.81 -3.14
CA GLY A 22 -8.45 -5.09 -4.05
C GLY A 22 -7.08 -4.66 -3.51
N LEU A 23 -7.03 -4.07 -2.32
CA LEU A 23 -5.78 -3.83 -1.60
C LEU A 23 -5.35 -5.12 -0.89
N ARG A 24 -4.14 -5.59 -1.19
CA ARG A 24 -3.50 -6.73 -0.54
C ARG A 24 -2.34 -6.24 0.31
N ALA A 25 -2.33 -6.61 1.58
CA ALA A 25 -1.25 -6.28 2.50
C ALA A 25 -0.51 -7.56 2.92
N GLU A 26 0.80 -7.60 2.71
CA GLU A 26 1.68 -8.65 3.22
C GLU A 26 2.47 -8.11 4.41
N PHE A 27 2.37 -8.77 5.56
CA PHE A 27 3.08 -8.37 6.77
C PHE A 27 4.21 -9.34 7.08
N PHE A 28 5.36 -8.77 7.42
CA PHE A 28 6.55 -9.49 7.81
C PHE A 28 7.04 -8.98 9.16
N ARG A 29 7.79 -9.83 9.88
CA ARG A 29 8.36 -9.50 11.18
C ARG A 29 9.79 -10.03 11.31
N ARG A 30 10.58 -9.38 12.16
CA ARG A 30 11.83 -9.92 12.69
C ARG A 30 12.04 -9.48 14.14
N PRO A 31 12.71 -10.27 14.97
CA PRO A 31 13.26 -9.79 16.24
C PRO A 31 14.30 -8.68 15.99
N GLU A 32 14.30 -7.64 16.83
CA GLU A 32 15.29 -6.57 16.84
C GLU A 32 15.55 -6.11 18.28
N GLY A 33 16.60 -6.67 18.89
CA GLY A 33 16.84 -6.52 20.34
C GLY A 33 15.66 -7.09 21.13
N ASP A 34 15.10 -6.27 22.03
CA ASP A 34 13.94 -6.63 22.85
C ASP A 34 12.59 -6.35 22.16
N ARG A 35 12.61 -5.92 20.89
CA ARG A 35 11.41 -5.53 20.14
C ARG A 35 11.21 -6.41 18.91
N ILE A 36 10.03 -6.32 18.30
CA ILE A 36 9.71 -6.99 17.05
C ILE A 36 9.49 -5.92 16.00
N ALA A 37 10.42 -5.80 15.06
CA ALA A 37 10.24 -4.95 13.89
C ALA A 37 9.19 -5.59 12.96
N SER A 38 8.31 -4.77 12.39
CA SER A 38 7.31 -5.21 11.43
C SER A 38 7.27 -4.30 10.21
N VAL A 39 7.07 -4.90 9.04
CA VAL A 39 6.87 -4.19 7.77
C VAL A 39 5.64 -4.74 7.07
N GLY A 40 4.79 -3.83 6.58
CA GLY A 40 3.69 -4.11 5.67
C GLY A 40 4.03 -3.68 4.25
N ARG A 41 3.85 -4.58 3.28
CA ARG A 41 3.92 -4.31 1.85
C ARG A 41 2.51 -4.27 1.28
N TYR A 42 2.15 -3.19 0.61
CA TYR A 42 0.80 -3.02 0.10
C TYR A 42 0.78 -3.03 -1.42
N PHE A 43 -0.13 -3.82 -1.97
CA PHE A 43 -0.32 -4.00 -3.40
C PHE A 43 -1.76 -3.68 -3.75
N PHE A 44 -1.98 -2.98 -4.86
CA PHE A 44 -3.31 -2.82 -5.44
C PHE A 44 -3.32 -3.43 -6.82
N GLY A 45 -4.02 -4.56 -6.98
CA GLY A 45 -3.76 -5.46 -8.10
C GLY A 45 -2.31 -5.95 -8.08
N ASP A 46 -1.62 -5.85 -9.23
CA ASP A 46 -0.21 -6.22 -9.37
C ASP A 46 0.76 -5.06 -9.03
N GLN A 47 0.25 -3.87 -8.75
CA GLN A 47 1.08 -2.70 -8.44
C GLN A 47 1.47 -2.69 -6.97
N GLU A 48 2.76 -2.85 -6.67
CA GLU A 48 3.32 -2.56 -5.33
C GLU A 48 3.31 -1.05 -5.10
N LEU A 49 2.62 -0.59 -4.05
CA LEU A 49 2.36 0.83 -3.82
C LEU A 49 3.22 1.43 -2.72
N LEU A 50 3.27 0.78 -1.56
CA LEU A 50 3.95 1.35 -0.41
C LEU A 50 4.49 0.27 0.54
N LEU A 51 5.48 0.68 1.31
CA LEU A 51 5.93 0.03 2.52
C LEU A 51 5.55 0.90 3.70
N ALA A 52 5.13 0.28 4.80
CA ALA A 52 5.02 0.94 6.09
C ALA A 52 5.66 0.04 7.14
N TRP A 53 6.51 0.59 8.00
CA TRP A 53 7.22 -0.18 9.02
C TRP A 53 7.37 0.57 10.34
N GLY A 54 7.64 -0.20 11.37
CA GLY A 54 7.79 0.22 12.75
C GLY A 54 7.96 -1.01 13.62
N TYR A 55 7.45 -0.95 14.84
CA TYR A 55 7.47 -2.08 15.76
C TYR A 55 6.05 -2.55 16.11
N VAL A 56 5.91 -3.82 16.47
CA VAL A 56 4.60 -4.44 16.79
C VAL A 56 3.95 -3.84 18.03
N ASP A 57 4.75 -3.26 18.93
CA ASP A 57 4.31 -2.60 20.15
C ASP A 57 3.92 -1.11 19.94
N GLU A 58 3.99 -0.59 18.71
CA GLU A 58 3.58 0.77 18.36
C GLU A 58 2.18 0.78 17.74
N GLU A 59 1.36 1.77 18.13
CA GLU A 59 0.01 1.97 17.57
C GLU A 59 0.04 2.41 16.10
N HIS A 60 1.11 3.13 15.71
CA HIS A 60 1.24 3.75 14.40
C HIS A 60 2.56 3.34 13.74
N CYS A 61 2.56 3.30 12.41
CA CYS A 61 3.77 3.09 11.63
C CYS A 61 4.77 4.22 11.91
N ARG A 62 6.03 3.85 12.11
CA ARG A 62 7.12 4.81 12.35
C ARG A 62 7.58 5.48 11.07
N HIS A 63 7.56 4.73 9.97
CA HIS A 63 8.01 5.17 8.67
C HIS A 63 7.19 4.55 7.54
N ASN A 64 7.21 5.20 6.38
CA ASN A 64 6.65 4.68 5.15
C ASN A 64 7.52 5.06 3.94
N ALA A 65 7.38 4.34 2.84
CA ALA A 65 7.98 4.67 1.54
C ALA A 65 7.01 4.28 0.43
N VAL A 66 6.91 5.12 -0.60
CA VAL A 66 5.99 4.93 -1.73
C VAL A 66 6.79 4.51 -2.95
N ARG A 67 6.28 3.53 -3.69
CA ARG A 67 6.86 3.04 -4.95
C ARG A 67 6.51 4.02 -6.06
N ASP A 68 7.52 4.44 -6.82
CA ASP A 68 7.29 5.23 -8.03
C ASP A 68 6.77 4.31 -9.15
N PRO A 69 5.70 4.66 -9.89
CA PRO A 69 5.21 3.87 -11.02
C PRO A 69 6.24 3.65 -12.14
N ALA A 70 7.18 4.58 -12.33
CA ALA A 70 8.29 4.45 -13.27
C ALA A 70 9.40 3.52 -12.74
N GLY A 71 9.28 3.06 -11.48
CA GLY A 71 10.20 2.16 -10.82
C GLY A 71 11.03 2.85 -9.72
N GLY A 72 11.50 2.05 -8.77
CA GLY A 72 12.23 2.55 -7.60
C GLY A 72 11.31 2.98 -6.46
N TRP A 73 11.92 3.41 -5.36
CA TRP A 73 11.23 3.88 -4.15
C TRP A 73 11.51 5.36 -3.97
N HIS A 74 10.47 6.14 -3.66
CA HIS A 74 10.66 7.46 -3.08
C HIS A 74 11.37 7.35 -1.72
N PRO A 75 12.05 8.41 -1.25
CA PRO A 75 12.64 8.43 0.08
C PRO A 75 11.61 8.08 1.17
N ALA A 76 12.09 7.48 2.25
CA ALA A 76 11.25 7.18 3.41
C ALA A 76 10.74 8.48 4.05
N ALA A 77 9.47 8.50 4.43
CA ALA A 77 8.83 9.53 5.25
C ALA A 77 8.61 9.02 6.68
N ALA A 78 8.53 9.92 7.65
CA ALA A 78 8.15 9.60 9.01
C ALA A 78 6.62 9.48 9.14
N GLY A 79 6.17 8.57 10.00
CA GLY A 79 4.75 8.33 10.29
C GLY A 79 4.04 7.38 9.32
N CYS A 80 2.73 7.28 9.48
CA CYS A 80 1.83 6.54 8.61
C CYS A 80 1.73 7.18 7.20
N PRO A 81 1.43 6.40 6.16
CA PRO A 81 1.21 6.95 4.82
C PRO A 81 -0.03 7.85 4.79
N GLU A 82 0.07 8.99 4.11
CA GLU A 82 -1.09 9.82 3.76
C GLU A 82 -1.79 9.25 2.52
N VAL A 83 -3.08 8.94 2.63
CA VAL A 83 -3.84 8.24 1.57
C VAL A 83 -5.17 8.93 1.28
N GLU A 84 -5.51 8.98 0.00
CA GLU A 84 -6.83 9.38 -0.49
C GLU A 84 -7.50 8.21 -1.20
N LEU A 85 -8.77 7.95 -0.90
CA LEU A 85 -9.55 6.94 -1.62
C LEU A 85 -10.10 7.52 -2.92
N ILE A 86 -9.93 6.78 -4.01
CA ILE A 86 -10.51 7.12 -5.31
C ILE A 86 -11.83 6.38 -5.42
N LYS A 87 -12.92 7.13 -5.66
CA LYS A 87 -14.29 6.60 -5.68
C LYS A 87 -14.98 6.90 -7.00
N ASP A 88 -15.83 5.97 -7.44
CA ASP A 88 -16.83 6.16 -8.47
C ASP A 88 -18.22 5.95 -7.85
N GLY A 89 -18.98 7.03 -7.71
CA GLY A 89 -20.17 7.05 -6.85
C GLY A 89 -19.84 6.63 -5.41
N GLN A 90 -20.46 5.54 -4.95
CA GLN A 90 -20.22 4.97 -3.62
C GLN A 90 -19.12 3.88 -3.63
N ALA A 91 -18.68 3.42 -4.79
CA ALA A 91 -17.68 2.37 -4.91
C ALA A 91 -16.27 2.93 -4.77
N VAL A 92 -15.43 2.30 -3.93
CA VAL A 92 -13.99 2.55 -3.91
C VAL A 92 -13.37 1.80 -5.08
N ILE A 93 -12.78 2.54 -6.03
CA ILE A 93 -12.17 2.00 -7.25
C ILE A 93 -10.64 2.09 -7.24
N GLY A 94 -10.06 2.73 -6.21
CA GLY A 94 -8.62 2.90 -6.10
C GLY A 94 -8.20 3.70 -4.88
N LEU A 95 -6.92 4.05 -4.84
CA LEU A 95 -6.31 4.89 -3.83
C LEU A 95 -5.15 5.70 -4.42
N ALA A 96 -4.87 6.85 -3.80
CA ALA A 96 -3.68 7.64 -4.02
C ALA A 96 -2.87 7.70 -2.73
N VAL A 97 -1.56 7.53 -2.81
CA VAL A 97 -0.66 7.61 -1.65
C VAL A 97 0.34 8.74 -1.87
N ARG A 98 0.54 9.58 -0.86
CA ARG A 98 1.47 10.71 -0.94
C ARG A 98 2.90 10.24 -0.66
N ALA A 99 3.79 10.45 -1.63
CA ALA A 99 5.21 10.22 -1.47
C ALA A 99 5.87 11.34 -0.64
N ALA A 100 7.06 11.08 -0.08
CA ALA A 100 7.82 12.06 0.71
C ALA A 100 8.10 13.38 -0.02
N GLY A 101 8.21 13.35 -1.35
CA GLY A 101 8.38 14.55 -2.19
C GLY A 101 7.10 15.37 -2.40
N GLY A 102 5.97 14.95 -1.80
CA GLY A 102 4.66 15.60 -1.93
C GLY A 102 3.83 15.13 -3.13
N ASN A 103 4.40 14.32 -4.02
CA ASN A 103 3.71 13.78 -5.19
C ASN A 103 2.71 12.69 -4.79
N TRP A 104 1.56 12.64 -5.47
CA TRP A 104 0.54 11.62 -5.27
C TRP A 104 0.67 10.50 -6.30
N VAL A 105 1.00 9.29 -5.82
CA VAL A 105 1.02 8.07 -6.64
C VAL A 105 -0.37 7.44 -6.60
N ARG A 106 -0.97 7.24 -7.78
CA ARG A 106 -2.34 6.73 -7.91
C ARG A 106 -2.33 5.29 -8.39
N ALA A 107 -3.23 4.49 -7.81
CA ALA A 107 -3.58 3.15 -8.25
C ALA A 107 -5.09 3.07 -8.36
N VAL A 108 -5.59 2.80 -9.55
CA VAL A 108 -7.00 2.58 -9.82
C VAL A 108 -7.16 1.20 -10.43
N ARG A 109 -8.31 0.57 -10.22
CA ARG A 109 -8.63 -0.63 -10.98
C ARG A 109 -8.65 -0.20 -12.42
N GLU A 110 -7.92 -0.90 -13.28
CA GLU A 110 -8.23 -0.84 -14.69
C GLU A 110 -9.68 -1.29 -14.82
N GLN A 111 -10.58 -0.33 -15.02
CA GLN A 111 -11.85 -0.62 -15.63
C GLN A 111 -11.48 -1.31 -16.93
N CYS A 112 -11.72 -2.64 -17.03
CA CYS A 112 -11.62 -3.36 -18.29
C CYS A 112 -12.15 -2.43 -19.36
N ALA A 113 -11.26 -1.93 -20.22
CA ALA A 113 -11.64 -1.05 -21.30
C ALA A 113 -12.77 -1.76 -22.02
N ALA A 114 -13.97 -1.18 -21.96
CA ALA A 114 -15.15 -1.74 -22.57
C ALA A 114 -14.76 -2.16 -23.99
N GLY A 115 -14.96 -3.44 -24.30
CA GLY A 115 -14.77 -3.96 -25.65
C GLY A 115 -15.53 -3.06 -26.61
N LYS A 116 -14.79 -2.22 -27.34
CA LYS A 116 -15.28 -1.54 -28.53
C LYS A 116 -14.63 -2.21 -29.72
N GLU A 117 -14.84 -3.51 -29.85
CA GLU A 117 -14.76 -4.16 -31.16
C GLU A 117 -16.07 -3.81 -31.87
N ALA A 118 -15.94 -2.92 -32.85
CA ALA A 118 -17.01 -2.53 -33.74
C ALA A 118 -17.49 -3.76 -34.51
N GLY A 119 -18.71 -4.22 -34.20
CA GLY A 119 -19.52 -4.99 -35.13
C GLY A 119 -20.28 -4.02 -36.03
N GLY A 120 -20.15 -4.20 -37.35
CA GLY A 120 -20.88 -3.45 -38.39
C GLY A 120 -20.09 -3.36 -39.68
#